data_AF-A0A4E9ES72-F1
#
_entry.id   AF-A0A4E9ES72-F1
#
_cell.length_a   1.000
_cell.length_b   1.000
_cell.length_c   1.000
_cell.angle_alpha   90.00
_cell.angle_beta   90.00
_cell.angle_gamma   90.00
#
_symmetry.space_group_name_H-M   'P 1'
#
loop_
_entity.id
_entity.type
_entity.pdbx_description
1 polymer ?
#
loop_
_entity_poly.entity_id
_entity_poly.type
_entity_poly.pdbx_seq_one_letter_code
_entity_poly.pdbx_strand_id
1 'polypeptide(L)'
;MALSDDFVEQSCGGSRSSLFPYFPIRSLFCASIGGNIGKSDEEVEFGSLKYFLLCGVGGVISCGTTHTSIVPLDLVKCRIQVNPEKYKGIIQGFRTTVREEGFRALGKGWAPTLVGYSLQGLGKFGFYEMFKIFYSDVLGEELSYQWRTSLYLAASASAEFFADILLAPMEATKVRVQTSPGAPPTLRGCAPMIYRNEGMTGFYKGLPPLWMRQIPYTMMKFACFERTLEALYRYVVPKPRSECTKQEQLVITFVAGYIAGVFCAIVSHPADTIVSKLNQDTGSSASAIARKLGFMGLWKGLFPRIIMIGTLTALQWFIYDSVKVYFKLPRPPPPEMPLSLRKKLEAAGKS
;
A
#
# COMPACT_ATOMS: atom_id res chain seq x y z
N MET A 1 -26.05 37.25 59.61
CA MET A 1 -25.67 36.43 60.78
C MET A 1 -25.87 34.98 60.39
N ALA A 2 -24.77 34.35 59.94
CA ALA A 2 -24.56 32.94 59.49
C ALA A 2 -23.49 33.03 58.37
N LEU A 3 -22.18 32.92 58.64
CA LEU A 3 -21.34 31.74 58.90
C LEU A 3 -21.16 30.78 57.71
N SER A 4 -19.87 30.63 57.38
CA SER A 4 -19.13 29.57 56.68
C SER A 4 -19.34 29.37 55.17
N ASP A 5 -18.39 29.91 54.37
CA ASP A 5 -17.76 29.23 53.24
C ASP A 5 -16.50 30.00 52.74
N ASP A 6 -15.55 30.27 53.64
CA ASP A 6 -14.22 30.79 53.30
C ASP A 6 -13.16 29.72 53.59
N PHE A 7 -13.03 28.72 52.70
CA PHE A 7 -11.88 27.82 52.69
C PHE A 7 -11.63 27.17 51.32
N VAL A 8 -11.64 27.92 50.22
CA VAL A 8 -11.03 27.46 48.93
C VAL A 8 -10.42 28.65 48.19
N GLU A 9 -9.44 29.33 48.79
CA GLU A 9 -8.62 30.30 48.05
C GLU A 9 -7.19 30.37 48.59
N GLN A 10 -6.43 29.27 48.48
CA GLN A 10 -4.96 29.32 48.59
C GLN A 10 -4.30 28.04 48.06
N SER A 11 -4.12 27.93 46.74
CA SER A 11 -3.03 27.20 46.07
C SER A 11 -3.25 27.15 44.56
N CYS A 12 -2.82 28.18 43.82
CA CYS A 12 -2.35 28.08 42.42
C CYS A 12 -1.84 29.45 41.95
N GLY A 13 -0.71 29.89 42.52
CA GLY A 13 0.15 30.90 41.92
C GLY A 13 1.27 30.20 41.16
N GLY A 14 1.24 30.23 39.83
CA GLY A 14 2.26 29.59 39.01
C GLY A 14 2.04 29.77 37.51
N SER A 15 2.63 30.85 36.97
CA SER A 15 3.08 31.04 35.57
C SER A 15 2.27 30.36 34.44
N ARG A 16 1.37 31.14 33.81
CA ARG A 16 0.84 30.82 32.46
C ARG A 16 1.93 31.08 31.42
N SER A 17 2.62 30.02 30.99
CA SER A 17 3.31 30.00 29.71
C SER A 17 2.32 29.62 28.60
N SER A 18 2.21 30.50 27.62
CA SER A 18 1.45 30.33 26.38
C SER A 18 2.19 29.38 25.44
N LEU A 19 1.92 28.09 25.52
CA LEU A 19 2.28 27.10 24.52
C LEU A 19 1.19 26.02 24.53
N PHE A 20 0.47 25.84 23.42
CA PHE A 20 -0.41 24.74 23.00
C PHE A 20 -1.73 25.26 22.39
N PRO A 21 -1.86 25.23 21.06
CA PRO A 21 -3.17 25.23 20.45
C PRO A 21 -3.26 24.13 19.38
N TYR A 22 -3.43 22.84 19.73
CA TYR A 22 -3.83 21.84 18.74
C TYR A 22 -4.77 20.77 19.31
N PHE A 23 -6.02 20.86 18.86
CA PHE A 23 -7.06 19.85 18.67
C PHE A 23 -7.25 18.71 19.70
N PRO A 24 -8.40 18.65 20.41
CA PRO A 24 -8.76 17.47 21.18
C PRO A 24 -9.25 16.35 20.26
N ILE A 25 -8.77 15.12 20.51
CA ILE A 25 -9.01 13.82 19.85
C ILE A 25 -10.51 13.39 19.82
N ARG A 26 -11.46 14.29 20.10
CA ARG A 26 -12.89 13.97 20.28
C ARG A 26 -13.75 13.99 19.00
N SER A 27 -13.21 14.36 17.83
CA SER A 27 -14.01 14.46 16.59
C SER A 27 -13.97 13.22 15.67
N LEU A 28 -13.11 12.23 15.93
CA LEU A 28 -12.89 11.12 14.98
C LEU A 28 -14.02 10.08 14.90
N PHE A 29 -15.03 10.15 15.77
CA PHE A 29 -16.15 9.19 15.81
C PHE A 29 -17.55 9.79 15.53
N CYS A 30 -17.64 11.06 15.13
CA CYS A 30 -18.94 11.72 14.91
C CYS A 30 -18.99 12.54 13.61
N ALA A 31 -18.58 11.96 12.48
CA ALA A 31 -18.92 12.48 11.16
C ALA A 31 -20.17 11.74 10.64
N SER A 32 -21.33 12.32 10.95
CA SER A 32 -22.63 11.95 10.41
C SER A 32 -22.61 11.91 8.87
N ILE A 33 -23.21 10.88 8.30
CA ILE A 33 -23.49 10.75 6.86
C ILE A 33 -24.54 11.81 6.51
N GLY A 34 -24.11 12.97 6.05
CA GLY A 34 -25.01 14.00 5.55
C GLY A 34 -24.29 15.23 5.04
N GLY A 35 -24.41 15.52 3.74
CA GLY A 35 -24.28 16.88 3.22
C GLY A 35 -23.28 17.11 2.08
N ASN A 36 -23.84 17.24 0.87
CA ASN A 36 -23.38 18.03 -0.29
C ASN A 36 -22.01 17.74 -0.92
N ILE A 37 -22.02 16.83 -1.90
CA ILE A 37 -21.13 16.88 -3.07
C ILE A 37 -21.56 18.09 -3.91
N GLY A 38 -21.06 19.29 -3.58
CA GLY A 38 -21.47 20.49 -4.28
C GLY A 38 -20.90 21.79 -3.71
N LYS A 39 -19.59 21.98 -3.83
CA LYS A 39 -18.91 23.28 -4.02
C LYS A 39 -17.43 23.03 -4.32
N SER A 40 -17.07 23.25 -5.58
CA SER A 40 -15.73 23.14 -6.13
C SER A 40 -14.96 24.43 -5.90
N ASP A 41 -14.18 24.49 -4.81
CA ASP A 41 -12.89 25.23 -4.71
C ASP A 41 -12.31 25.28 -3.28
N GLU A 42 -12.91 24.58 -2.31
CA GLU A 42 -12.35 24.51 -0.96
C GLU A 42 -11.16 23.54 -0.91
N GLU A 43 -9.98 24.06 -0.55
CA GLU A 43 -8.77 23.27 -0.31
C GLU A 43 -9.07 22.17 0.70
N VAL A 44 -8.72 20.94 0.37
CA VAL A 44 -9.01 19.81 1.26
C VAL A 44 -8.07 19.88 2.45
N GLU A 45 -8.60 20.02 3.66
CA GLU A 45 -7.79 20.07 4.88
C GLU A 45 -7.05 18.74 5.10
N PHE A 46 -5.75 18.82 5.41
CA PHE A 46 -4.91 17.65 5.67
C PHE A 46 -5.40 16.91 6.94
N GLY A 47 -5.57 15.59 6.84
CA GLY A 47 -6.08 14.78 7.95
C GLY A 47 -7.60 14.82 8.14
N SER A 48 -8.34 15.58 7.32
CA SER A 48 -9.81 15.52 7.31
C SER A 48 -10.33 14.17 6.78
N LEU A 49 -11.58 13.81 7.12
CA LEU A 49 -12.23 12.63 6.53
C LEU A 49 -12.27 12.70 5.00
N LYS A 50 -12.50 13.89 4.44
CA LYS A 50 -12.47 14.14 2.99
C LYS A 50 -11.09 13.83 2.40
N TYR A 51 -10.01 14.20 3.09
CA TYR A 51 -8.64 13.85 2.69
C TYR A 51 -8.44 12.34 2.61
N PHE A 52 -8.81 11.60 3.67
CA PHE A 52 -8.67 10.14 3.70
C PHE A 52 -9.49 9.43 2.63
N LEU A 53 -10.74 9.86 2.42
CA LEU A 53 -11.61 9.30 1.39
C LEU A 53 -11.04 9.52 -0.01
N LEU A 54 -10.54 10.72 -0.31
CA LEU A 54 -9.93 11.03 -1.61
C LEU A 54 -8.60 10.30 -1.82
N CYS A 55 -7.81 10.08 -0.76
CA CYS A 55 -6.66 9.17 -0.82
C CYS A 55 -7.10 7.72 -1.10
N GLY A 56 -8.19 7.27 -0.47
CA GLY A 56 -8.82 5.98 -0.79
C GLY A 56 -9.23 5.89 -2.27
N VAL A 57 -9.87 6.92 -2.83
CA VAL A 57 -10.24 6.97 -4.26
C VAL A 57 -9.02 6.94 -5.17
N GLY A 58 -7.95 7.67 -4.83
CA GLY A 58 -6.68 7.59 -5.54
C GLY A 58 -6.10 6.17 -5.52
N GLY A 59 -6.21 5.49 -4.38
CA GLY A 59 -5.82 4.10 -4.24
C GLY A 59 -6.66 3.14 -5.08
N VAL A 60 -7.98 3.32 -5.12
CA VAL A 60 -8.92 2.56 -5.97
C VAL A 60 -8.51 2.67 -7.44
N ILE A 61 -8.33 3.90 -7.93
CA ILE A 61 -7.98 4.15 -9.33
C ILE A 61 -6.60 3.56 -9.62
N SER A 62 -5.61 3.82 -8.76
CA SER A 62 -4.24 3.33 -8.93
C SER A 62 -4.16 1.80 -8.95
N CYS A 63 -4.58 1.13 -7.87
CA CYS A 63 -4.48 -0.32 -7.76
C CYS A 63 -5.45 -1.03 -8.71
N GLY A 64 -6.70 -0.57 -8.82
CA GLY A 64 -7.73 -1.19 -9.65
C GLY A 64 -7.34 -1.18 -11.13
N THR A 65 -6.90 -0.05 -11.67
CA THR A 65 -6.52 0.03 -13.10
C THR A 65 -5.24 -0.75 -13.38
N THR A 66 -4.20 -0.60 -12.55
CA THR A 66 -2.91 -1.26 -12.77
C THR A 66 -3.03 -2.78 -12.69
N HIS A 67 -3.72 -3.32 -11.68
CA HIS A 67 -3.90 -4.78 -11.56
C HIS A 67 -4.82 -5.33 -12.64
N THR A 68 -5.87 -4.59 -13.03
CA THR A 68 -6.75 -5.03 -14.12
C THR A 68 -6.00 -5.08 -15.46
N SER A 69 -5.10 -4.13 -15.71
CA SER A 69 -4.29 -4.09 -16.94
C SER A 69 -3.35 -5.28 -17.10
N ILE A 70 -2.89 -5.87 -15.99
CA ILE A 70 -1.98 -7.01 -15.99
C ILE A 70 -2.69 -8.36 -15.89
N VAL A 71 -4.03 -8.41 -15.86
CA VAL A 71 -4.82 -9.66 -15.79
C VAL A 71 -4.37 -10.73 -16.81
N PRO A 72 -4.10 -10.39 -18.09
CA PRO A 72 -3.62 -11.40 -19.05
C PRO A 72 -2.31 -12.06 -18.61
N LEU A 73 -1.39 -11.27 -18.05
CA LEU A 73 -0.11 -11.75 -17.55
C LEU A 73 -0.27 -12.56 -16.26
N ASP A 74 -1.10 -12.08 -15.34
CA ASP A 74 -1.41 -12.76 -14.07
C ASP A 74 -2.07 -14.12 -14.32
N LEU A 75 -3.00 -14.19 -15.27
CA LEU A 75 -3.64 -15.44 -15.66
C LEU A 75 -2.61 -16.48 -16.14
N VAL A 76 -1.70 -16.07 -17.01
CA VAL A 76 -0.63 -16.97 -17.49
C VAL A 76 0.28 -17.38 -16.34
N LYS A 77 0.64 -16.45 -15.45
CA LYS A 77 1.47 -16.73 -14.28
C LYS A 77 0.82 -17.75 -13.35
N CYS A 78 -0.47 -17.59 -13.02
CA CYS A 78 -1.21 -18.53 -12.18
C CYS A 78 -1.30 -19.92 -12.83
N ARG A 79 -1.50 -19.99 -14.15
CA ARG A 79 -1.52 -21.26 -14.89
C ARG A 79 -0.18 -21.99 -14.86
N ILE A 80 0.94 -21.27 -15.02
CA ILE A 80 2.29 -21.84 -14.89
C ILE A 80 2.53 -22.39 -13.47
N GLN A 81 2.03 -21.70 -12.44
CA GLN A 81 2.19 -22.14 -11.05
C GLN A 81 1.40 -23.41 -10.73
N VAL A 82 0.25 -23.62 -11.38
CA VAL A 82 -0.62 -24.78 -11.11
C VAL A 82 -0.32 -25.97 -12.02
N ASN A 83 0.05 -25.74 -13.28
CA ASN A 83 0.42 -26.80 -14.22
C ASN A 83 1.70 -26.43 -14.99
N PRO A 84 2.87 -26.55 -14.33
CA PRO A 84 4.15 -26.17 -14.92
C PRO A 84 4.56 -27.06 -16.11
N GLU A 85 4.05 -28.28 -16.20
CA GLU A 85 4.34 -29.18 -17.32
C GLU A 85 3.67 -28.73 -18.62
N LYS A 86 2.41 -28.28 -18.52
CA LYS A 86 1.64 -27.74 -19.65
C LYS A 86 2.12 -26.35 -20.07
N TYR A 87 2.46 -25.50 -19.11
CA TYR A 87 2.84 -24.11 -19.35
C TYR A 87 4.30 -23.86 -18.98
N LYS A 88 5.24 -24.03 -19.94
CA LYS A 88 6.69 -23.96 -19.66
C LYS A 88 7.27 -22.55 -19.64
N GLY A 89 6.48 -21.52 -19.93
CA GLY A 89 6.93 -20.13 -19.92
C GLY A 89 5.83 -19.13 -20.28
N ILE A 90 6.09 -17.84 -20.13
CA ILE A 90 5.08 -16.77 -20.32
C ILE A 90 4.57 -16.75 -21.77
N ILE A 91 5.47 -16.69 -22.76
CA ILE A 91 5.09 -16.62 -24.19
C ILE A 91 4.33 -17.88 -24.61
N GLN A 92 4.84 -19.06 -24.23
CA GLN A 92 4.14 -20.31 -24.49
C GLN A 92 2.79 -20.34 -23.76
N GLY A 93 2.71 -19.80 -22.54
CA GLY A 93 1.49 -19.72 -21.76
C GLY A 93 0.41 -18.89 -22.43
N PHE A 94 0.79 -17.73 -22.98
CA PHE A 94 -0.12 -16.93 -23.83
C PHE A 94 -0.56 -17.72 -25.07
N ARG A 95 0.39 -18.31 -25.82
CA ARG A 95 0.09 -19.05 -27.05
C ARG A 95 -0.83 -20.25 -26.80
N THR A 96 -0.54 -21.05 -25.78
CA THR A 96 -1.35 -22.22 -25.38
C THR A 96 -2.75 -21.77 -24.95
N THR A 97 -2.85 -20.71 -24.13
CA THR A 97 -4.15 -20.19 -23.67
C THR A 97 -5.01 -19.70 -24.83
N VAL A 98 -4.43 -18.91 -25.74
CA VAL A 98 -5.17 -18.40 -26.91
C VAL A 98 -5.56 -19.53 -27.86
N ARG A 99 -4.69 -20.53 -28.05
CA ARG A 99 -4.96 -21.68 -28.93
C ARG A 99 -6.08 -22.57 -28.40
N GLU A 100 -6.12 -22.84 -27.10
CA GLU A 100 -7.05 -23.80 -26.50
C GLU A 100 -8.38 -23.18 -26.07
N GLU A 101 -8.37 -21.93 -25.60
CA GLU A 101 -9.55 -21.29 -25.00
C GLU A 101 -9.94 -19.97 -25.67
N GLY A 102 -9.18 -19.52 -26.66
CA GLY A 102 -9.42 -18.27 -27.40
C GLY A 102 -8.92 -17.02 -26.67
N PHE A 103 -8.90 -15.90 -27.39
CA PHE A 103 -8.37 -14.63 -26.88
C PHE A 103 -9.11 -14.11 -25.65
N ARG A 104 -10.43 -14.33 -25.57
CA ARG A 104 -11.26 -13.92 -24.42
C ARG A 104 -10.85 -14.60 -23.11
N ALA A 105 -10.18 -15.76 -23.18
CA ALA A 105 -9.72 -16.45 -21.99
C ALA A 105 -8.66 -15.66 -21.21
N LEU A 106 -7.89 -14.79 -21.87
CA LEU A 106 -6.90 -13.92 -21.21
C LEU A 106 -7.53 -12.92 -20.23
N GLY A 107 -8.83 -12.64 -20.37
CA GLY A 107 -9.59 -11.82 -19.43
C GLY A 107 -10.22 -12.58 -18.27
N LYS A 108 -10.03 -13.91 -18.14
CA LYS A 108 -10.65 -14.66 -17.04
C LYS A 108 -10.16 -14.14 -15.68
N GLY A 109 -11.10 -13.81 -14.82
CA GLY A 109 -10.81 -13.22 -13.51
C GLY A 109 -10.61 -11.70 -13.52
N TRP A 110 -10.87 -10.99 -14.62
CA TRP A 110 -10.75 -9.52 -14.64
C TRP A 110 -11.66 -8.84 -13.61
N ALA A 111 -12.91 -9.28 -13.49
CA ALA A 111 -13.90 -8.68 -12.58
C ALA A 111 -13.51 -8.82 -11.09
N PRO A 112 -13.17 -10.02 -10.56
CA PRO A 112 -12.69 -10.11 -9.18
C PRO A 112 -11.37 -9.35 -9.00
N THR A 113 -10.49 -9.30 -10.01
CA THR A 113 -9.26 -8.49 -9.93
C THR A 113 -9.58 -7.01 -9.77
N LEU A 114 -10.42 -6.45 -10.64
CA LEU A 114 -10.79 -5.04 -10.59
C LEU A 114 -11.41 -4.67 -9.24
N VAL A 115 -12.42 -5.42 -8.79
CA VAL A 115 -13.12 -5.14 -7.54
C VAL A 115 -12.18 -5.33 -6.35
N GLY A 116 -11.47 -6.47 -6.29
CA GLY A 116 -10.58 -6.80 -5.18
C GLY A 116 -9.45 -5.81 -5.00
N TYR A 117 -8.71 -5.51 -6.07
CA TYR A 117 -7.59 -4.57 -5.99
C TYR A 117 -8.03 -3.11 -5.89
N SER A 118 -9.26 -2.78 -6.29
CA SER A 118 -9.85 -1.47 -5.96
C SER A 118 -10.07 -1.34 -4.46
N LEU A 119 -10.70 -2.34 -3.82
CA LEU A 119 -10.92 -2.36 -2.38
C LEU A 119 -9.60 -2.41 -1.60
N GLN A 120 -8.63 -3.19 -2.07
CA GLN A 120 -7.29 -3.18 -1.50
C GLN A 120 -6.66 -1.79 -1.65
N GLY A 121 -6.76 -1.15 -2.82
CA GLY A 121 -6.24 0.19 -3.07
C GLY A 121 -6.84 1.22 -2.12
N LEU A 122 -8.16 1.16 -1.89
CA LEU A 122 -8.87 1.99 -0.93
C LEU A 122 -8.26 1.86 0.46
N GLY A 123 -8.15 0.63 0.97
CA GLY A 123 -7.60 0.37 2.30
C GLY A 123 -6.11 0.74 2.38
N LYS A 124 -5.32 0.30 1.40
CA LYS A 124 -3.87 0.48 1.35
C LYS A 124 -3.48 1.95 1.39
N PHE A 125 -4.05 2.79 0.53
CA PHE A 125 -3.67 4.21 0.46
C PHE A 125 -4.46 5.08 1.44
N GLY A 126 -5.77 4.81 1.60
CA GLY A 126 -6.62 5.56 2.53
C GLY A 126 -6.23 5.33 3.98
N PHE A 127 -6.13 4.06 4.41
CA PHE A 127 -5.74 3.75 5.79
C PHE A 127 -4.27 4.05 6.05
N TYR A 128 -3.39 4.00 5.06
CA TYR A 128 -1.99 4.40 5.26
C TYR A 128 -1.88 5.84 5.73
N GLU A 129 -2.60 6.76 5.07
CA GLU A 129 -2.60 8.17 5.47
C GLU A 129 -3.23 8.34 6.86
N MET A 130 -4.30 7.60 7.16
CA MET A 130 -4.95 7.62 8.48
C MET A 130 -4.00 7.14 9.59
N PHE A 131 -3.37 5.97 9.43
CA PHE A 131 -2.43 5.44 10.41
C PHE A 131 -1.15 6.27 10.49
N LYS A 132 -0.69 6.86 9.38
CA LYS A 132 0.49 7.74 9.38
C LYS A 132 0.24 8.97 10.25
N ILE A 133 -0.91 9.63 10.10
CA ILE A 133 -1.26 10.79 10.93
C ILE A 133 -1.46 10.36 12.38
N PHE A 134 -2.26 9.32 12.63
CA PHE A 134 -2.52 8.82 13.98
C PHE A 134 -1.23 8.43 14.73
N TYR A 135 -0.32 7.69 14.12
CA TYR A 135 0.95 7.33 14.75
C TYR A 135 1.89 8.51 14.91
N SER A 136 1.85 9.49 14.01
CA SER A 136 2.61 10.73 14.15
C SER A 136 2.14 11.56 15.34
N ASP A 137 0.83 11.67 15.54
CA ASP A 137 0.23 12.41 16.65
C ASP A 137 0.57 11.73 17.99
N VAL A 138 0.54 10.39 18.03
CA VAL A 138 0.89 9.62 19.23
C VAL A 138 2.36 9.74 19.60
N LEU A 139 3.28 9.73 18.62
CA LEU A 139 4.73 9.84 18.87
C LEU A 139 5.18 11.27 19.15
N GLY A 140 4.43 12.27 18.68
CA GLY A 140 4.84 13.67 18.71
C GLY A 140 5.91 14.01 17.66
N GLU A 141 6.21 15.29 17.51
CA GLU A 141 6.97 15.82 16.36
C GLU A 141 8.42 15.28 16.29
N GLU A 142 9.15 15.30 17.40
CA GLU A 142 10.57 14.88 17.43
C GLU A 142 10.74 13.39 17.11
N LEU A 143 9.96 12.52 17.77
CA LEU A 143 10.05 11.07 17.57
C LEU A 143 9.51 10.68 16.19
N SER A 144 8.46 11.33 15.70
CA SER A 144 7.96 11.12 14.35
C SER A 144 9.02 11.44 13.30
N TYR A 145 9.81 12.50 13.50
CA TYR A 145 10.95 12.79 12.63
C TYR A 145 12.06 11.76 12.80
N GLN A 146 12.51 11.44 14.02
CA GLN A 146 13.64 10.52 14.20
C GLN A 146 13.33 9.09 13.74
N TRP A 147 12.11 8.61 14.01
CA TRP A 147 11.67 7.23 13.76
C TRP A 147 10.75 7.12 12.54
N ARG A 148 10.78 8.09 11.62
CA ARG A 148 9.87 8.17 10.47
C ARG A 148 9.83 6.90 9.63
N THR A 149 10.97 6.23 9.44
CA THR A 149 11.01 4.95 8.70
C THR A 149 10.17 3.90 9.41
N SER A 150 10.32 3.75 10.73
CA SER A 150 9.53 2.82 11.54
C SER A 150 8.05 3.21 11.54
N LEU A 151 7.75 4.51 11.57
CA LEU A 151 6.40 5.03 11.44
C LEU A 151 5.79 4.65 10.08
N TYR A 152 6.49 4.83 8.97
CA TYR A 152 6.03 4.43 7.64
C TYR A 152 5.81 2.92 7.54
N LEU A 153 6.71 2.12 8.11
CA LEU A 153 6.58 0.67 8.17
C LEU A 153 5.34 0.25 9.00
N ALA A 154 5.13 0.84 10.16
CA ALA A 154 3.96 0.55 11.01
C ALA A 154 2.64 0.98 10.33
N ALA A 155 2.58 2.21 9.79
CA ALA A 155 1.39 2.72 9.14
C ALA A 155 0.99 1.88 7.90
N SER A 156 1.99 1.50 7.09
CA SER A 156 1.75 0.68 5.89
C SER A 156 1.42 -0.77 6.23
N ALA A 157 1.98 -1.35 7.29
CA ALA A 157 1.61 -2.67 7.77
C ALA A 157 0.15 -2.71 8.27
N SER A 158 -0.24 -1.74 9.11
CA SER A 158 -1.61 -1.61 9.60
C SER A 158 -2.60 -1.38 8.47
N ALA A 159 -2.27 -0.54 7.49
CA ALA A 159 -3.11 -0.30 6.33
C ALA A 159 -3.33 -1.57 5.50
N GLU A 160 -2.25 -2.30 5.19
CA GLU A 160 -2.33 -3.51 4.38
C GLU A 160 -3.06 -4.65 5.10
N PHE A 161 -2.94 -4.75 6.43
CA PHE A 161 -3.68 -5.72 7.23
C PHE A 161 -5.19 -5.65 6.97
N PHE A 162 -5.78 -4.45 7.06
CA PHE A 162 -7.21 -4.24 6.79
C PHE A 162 -7.52 -4.30 5.29
N ALA A 163 -6.63 -3.79 4.43
CA ALA A 163 -6.80 -3.85 2.98
C ALA A 163 -6.90 -5.29 2.46
N ASP A 164 -6.13 -6.21 3.04
CA ASP A 164 -6.13 -7.62 2.65
C ASP A 164 -7.38 -8.37 3.10
N ILE A 165 -8.02 -7.96 4.20
CA ILE A 165 -9.34 -8.45 4.59
C ILE A 165 -10.37 -8.10 3.51
N LEU A 166 -10.30 -6.88 2.96
CA LEU A 166 -11.18 -6.45 1.86
C LEU A 166 -10.87 -7.18 0.54
N LEU A 167 -9.59 -7.47 0.28
CA LEU A 167 -9.14 -8.17 -0.93
C LEU A 167 -9.49 -9.65 -0.93
N ALA A 168 -9.41 -10.34 0.21
CA ALA A 168 -9.40 -11.79 0.31
C ALA A 168 -10.55 -12.50 -0.43
N PRO A 169 -11.83 -12.08 -0.31
CA PRO A 169 -12.91 -12.75 -1.05
C PRO A 169 -12.75 -12.70 -2.56
N MET A 170 -12.27 -11.56 -3.08
CA MET A 170 -12.04 -11.38 -4.50
C MET A 170 -10.78 -12.11 -4.98
N GLU A 171 -9.72 -12.16 -4.16
CA GLU A 171 -8.52 -12.93 -4.47
C GLU A 171 -8.82 -14.44 -4.52
N ALA A 172 -9.57 -14.96 -3.55
CA ALA A 172 -10.02 -16.35 -3.54
C ALA A 172 -10.84 -16.68 -4.81
N THR A 173 -11.78 -15.80 -5.18
CA THR A 173 -12.57 -15.95 -6.40
C THR A 173 -11.70 -15.88 -7.66
N LYS A 174 -10.79 -14.92 -7.75
CA LYS A 174 -9.86 -14.75 -8.88
C LYS A 174 -9.05 -16.01 -9.11
N VAL A 175 -8.39 -16.51 -8.06
CA VAL A 175 -7.54 -17.71 -8.14
C VAL A 175 -8.37 -18.90 -8.61
N ARG A 176 -9.56 -19.12 -8.04
CA ARG A 176 -10.43 -20.24 -8.43
C ARG A 176 -10.86 -20.15 -9.90
N VAL A 177 -11.27 -18.96 -10.36
CA VAL A 177 -11.62 -18.70 -11.78
C VAL A 177 -10.46 -18.99 -12.73
N GLN A 178 -9.22 -18.70 -12.31
CA GLN A 178 -8.05 -18.81 -13.18
C GLN A 178 -7.41 -20.20 -13.19
N THR A 179 -7.55 -20.98 -12.11
CA THR A 179 -6.77 -22.21 -11.92
C THR A 179 -7.60 -23.47 -11.74
N SER A 180 -8.86 -23.38 -11.34
CA SER A 180 -9.63 -24.56 -10.95
C SER A 180 -10.39 -25.16 -12.14
N PRO A 181 -10.19 -26.45 -12.46
CA PRO A 181 -10.98 -27.14 -13.46
C PRO A 181 -12.47 -27.09 -13.08
N GLY A 182 -13.33 -26.73 -14.03
CA GLY A 182 -14.79 -26.67 -13.84
C GLY A 182 -15.30 -25.45 -13.06
N ALA A 183 -14.43 -24.57 -12.56
CA ALA A 183 -14.89 -23.34 -11.93
C ALA A 183 -15.57 -22.41 -12.95
N PRO A 184 -16.70 -21.77 -12.61
CA PRO A 184 -17.34 -20.79 -13.49
C PRO A 184 -16.36 -19.67 -13.86
N PRO A 185 -16.32 -19.19 -15.11
CA PRO A 185 -15.31 -18.23 -15.57
C PRO A 185 -15.58 -16.78 -15.11
N THR A 186 -16.61 -16.55 -14.29
CA THR A 186 -17.08 -15.20 -13.91
C THR A 186 -17.20 -15.08 -12.39
N LEU A 187 -17.07 -13.85 -11.89
CA LEU A 187 -17.32 -13.51 -10.48
C LEU A 187 -18.70 -14.00 -10.01
N ARG A 188 -19.74 -13.72 -10.83
CA ARG A 188 -21.14 -14.06 -10.52
C ARG A 188 -21.41 -15.56 -10.47
N GLY A 189 -20.60 -16.39 -11.14
CA GLY A 189 -20.72 -17.84 -11.04
C GLY A 189 -19.83 -18.41 -9.94
N CYS A 190 -18.59 -17.92 -9.84
CA CYS A 190 -17.57 -18.53 -8.99
C CYS A 190 -17.75 -18.17 -7.52
N ALA A 191 -18.08 -16.92 -7.17
CA ALA A 191 -18.28 -16.54 -5.77
C ALA A 191 -19.46 -17.31 -5.12
N PRO A 192 -20.64 -17.44 -5.75
CA PRO A 192 -21.71 -18.28 -5.21
C PRO A 192 -21.33 -19.75 -5.10
N MET A 193 -20.54 -20.29 -6.03
CA MET A 193 -20.03 -21.65 -5.96
C MET A 193 -19.12 -21.85 -4.74
N ILE A 194 -18.17 -20.93 -4.50
CA ILE A 194 -17.31 -20.96 -3.30
C ILE A 194 -18.17 -20.91 -2.04
N TYR A 195 -19.12 -19.98 -1.97
CA TYR A 195 -19.98 -19.85 -0.82
C TYR A 195 -20.81 -21.11 -0.54
N ARG A 196 -21.37 -21.74 -1.58
CA ARG A 196 -22.17 -22.95 -1.45
C ARG A 196 -21.34 -24.16 -0.99
N ASN A 197 -20.11 -24.28 -1.48
CA ASN A 197 -19.27 -25.46 -1.23
C ASN A 197 -18.42 -25.35 0.04
N GLU A 198 -17.95 -24.15 0.36
CA GLU A 198 -16.95 -23.90 1.40
C GLU A 198 -17.42 -22.86 2.44
N GLY A 199 -18.56 -22.20 2.24
CA GLY A 199 -19.06 -21.16 3.14
C GLY A 199 -18.21 -19.88 3.14
N MET A 200 -18.32 -19.09 4.21
CA MET A 200 -17.51 -17.87 4.39
C MET A 200 -16.02 -18.16 4.58
N THR A 201 -15.68 -19.30 5.18
CA THR A 201 -14.28 -19.67 5.42
C THR A 201 -13.51 -19.89 4.12
N GLY A 202 -14.18 -20.35 3.05
CA GLY A 202 -13.58 -20.50 1.71
C GLY A 202 -12.96 -19.21 1.17
N PHE A 203 -13.56 -18.05 1.46
CA PHE A 203 -13.06 -16.74 1.03
C PHE A 203 -11.82 -16.26 1.81
N TYR A 204 -11.67 -16.68 3.07
CA TYR A 204 -10.61 -16.20 3.96
C TYR A 204 -9.54 -17.25 4.28
N LYS A 205 -9.67 -18.48 3.75
CA LYS A 205 -8.67 -19.54 3.91
C LYS A 205 -7.27 -19.13 3.42
N GLY A 206 -7.20 -18.25 2.42
CA GLY A 206 -5.97 -17.69 1.88
C GLY A 206 -5.45 -16.44 2.59
N LEU A 207 -6.11 -15.95 3.65
CA LEU A 207 -5.76 -14.68 4.27
C LEU A 207 -4.38 -14.69 4.97
N PRO A 208 -4.01 -15.72 5.78
CA PRO A 208 -2.66 -15.77 6.36
C PRO A 208 -1.52 -15.75 5.34
N PRO A 209 -1.51 -16.58 4.27
CA PRO A 209 -0.47 -16.49 3.25
C PRO A 209 -0.54 -15.19 2.44
N LEU A 210 -1.73 -14.57 2.31
CA LEU A 210 -1.86 -13.24 1.71
C LEU A 210 -1.11 -12.20 2.55
N TRP A 211 -1.36 -12.14 3.86
CA TRP A 211 -0.66 -11.21 4.77
C TRP A 211 0.85 -11.41 4.78
N MET A 212 1.33 -12.66 4.82
CA MET A 212 2.77 -12.96 4.78
C MET A 212 3.46 -12.42 3.52
N ARG A 213 2.72 -12.25 2.42
CA ARG A 213 3.23 -11.71 1.16
C ARG A 213 3.05 -10.20 1.08
N GLN A 214 1.83 -9.74 1.34
CA GLN A 214 1.38 -8.39 1.03
C GLN A 214 1.88 -7.36 2.05
N ILE A 215 1.88 -7.70 3.34
CA ILE A 215 2.32 -6.78 4.39
C ILE A 215 3.80 -6.42 4.20
N PRO A 216 4.75 -7.38 4.11
CA PRO A 216 6.16 -7.04 3.91
C PRO A 216 6.41 -6.28 2.59
N TYR A 217 5.70 -6.66 1.52
CA TYR A 217 5.80 -5.95 0.24
C TYR A 217 5.36 -4.49 0.37
N THR A 218 4.25 -4.24 1.07
CA THR A 218 3.68 -2.90 1.24
C THR A 218 4.51 -2.04 2.18
N MET A 219 5.03 -2.63 3.25
CA MET A 219 6.01 -2.00 4.13
C MET A 219 7.21 -1.48 3.36
N MET A 220 7.84 -2.35 2.56
CA MET A 220 8.98 -1.96 1.73
C MET A 220 8.59 -0.90 0.71
N LYS A 221 7.46 -1.06 0.03
CA LYS A 221 6.99 -0.13 -1.01
C LYS A 221 6.80 1.28 -0.47
N PHE A 222 6.12 1.44 0.65
CA PHE A 222 5.84 2.75 1.22
C PHE A 222 7.06 3.36 1.91
N ALA A 223 7.78 2.58 2.72
CA ALA A 223 8.97 3.09 3.40
C ALA A 223 10.05 3.52 2.40
N CYS A 224 10.35 2.71 1.37
CA CYS A 224 11.32 3.10 0.35
C CYS A 224 10.82 4.27 -0.50
N PHE A 225 9.53 4.33 -0.83
CA PHE A 225 8.98 5.46 -1.58
C PHE A 225 9.16 6.77 -0.83
N GLU A 226 8.68 6.85 0.41
CA GLU A 226 8.76 8.07 1.22
C GLU A 226 10.23 8.50 1.44
N ARG A 227 11.11 7.54 1.80
CA ARG A 227 12.54 7.81 2.00
C ARG A 227 13.26 8.25 0.73
N THR A 228 12.90 7.67 -0.42
CA THR A 228 13.47 8.08 -1.71
C THR A 228 12.96 9.45 -2.11
N LEU A 229 11.68 9.72 -1.88
CA LEU A 229 11.08 11.02 -2.16
C LEU A 229 11.75 12.12 -1.32
N GLU A 230 11.97 11.89 -0.02
CA GLU A 230 12.77 12.75 0.85
C GLU A 230 14.18 13.01 0.27
N ALA A 231 14.87 11.95 -0.16
CA ALA A 231 16.22 12.06 -0.71
C ALA A 231 16.25 12.83 -2.04
N LEU A 232 15.26 12.64 -2.92
CA LEU A 232 15.17 13.35 -4.19
C LEU A 232 14.93 14.84 -3.99
N TYR A 233 14.01 15.23 -3.10
CA TYR A 233 13.79 16.64 -2.77
C TYR A 233 14.98 17.26 -2.01
N ARG A 234 15.76 16.47 -1.26
CA ARG A 234 16.95 16.99 -0.57
C ARG A 234 18.16 17.18 -1.48
N TYR A 235 18.42 16.24 -2.39
CA TYR A 235 19.68 16.19 -3.12
C TYR A 235 19.57 16.47 -4.62
N VAL A 236 18.39 16.29 -5.23
CA VAL A 236 18.21 16.42 -6.68
C VAL A 236 17.40 17.67 -7.02
N VAL A 237 16.34 17.94 -6.27
CA VAL A 237 15.45 19.09 -6.47
C VAL A 237 15.31 19.86 -5.15
N PRO A 238 16.37 20.58 -4.71
CA PRO A 238 16.43 21.28 -3.43
C PRO A 238 15.61 22.58 -3.45
N LYS A 239 14.37 22.50 -3.94
CA LYS A 239 13.36 23.56 -3.86
C LYS A 239 12.13 23.02 -3.14
N PRO A 240 11.41 23.85 -2.37
CA PRO A 240 10.16 23.48 -1.76
C PRO A 240 9.20 22.86 -2.77
N ARG A 241 8.44 21.84 -2.33
CA ARG A 241 7.47 21.17 -3.20
C ARG A 241 6.40 22.13 -3.74
N SER A 242 6.12 23.23 -3.04
CA SER A 242 5.25 24.32 -3.47
C SER A 242 5.78 25.09 -4.69
N GLU A 243 7.09 25.14 -4.88
CA GLU A 243 7.75 25.81 -6.02
C GLU A 243 7.98 24.87 -7.21
N CYS A 244 7.77 23.56 -7.03
CA CYS A 244 7.83 22.60 -8.11
C CYS A 244 6.57 22.65 -8.96
N THR A 245 6.72 22.69 -10.29
CA THR A 245 5.59 22.52 -11.21
C THR A 245 4.92 21.16 -11.00
N LYS A 246 3.63 21.05 -11.33
CA LYS A 246 2.89 19.78 -11.19
C LYS A 246 3.58 18.63 -11.94
N GLN A 247 4.14 18.91 -13.11
CA GLN A 247 4.87 17.93 -13.92
C GLN A 247 6.15 17.47 -13.22
N GLU A 248 6.97 18.39 -12.70
CA GLU A 248 8.17 18.03 -11.93
C GLU A 248 7.82 17.14 -10.74
N GLN A 249 6.76 17.45 -10.00
CA GLN A 249 6.34 16.64 -8.86
C GLN A 249 5.93 15.22 -9.26
N LEU A 250 5.20 15.07 -10.37
CA LEU A 250 4.81 13.75 -10.88
C LEU A 250 6.00 12.95 -11.40
N VAL A 251 6.99 13.60 -12.02
CA VAL A 251 8.25 12.96 -12.44
C VAL A 251 9.03 12.49 -11.23
N ILE A 252 9.19 13.32 -10.20
CA ILE A 252 9.85 12.93 -8.94
C ILE A 252 9.12 11.75 -8.30
N THR A 253 7.78 11.78 -8.25
CA THR A 253 6.96 10.66 -7.76
C THR A 253 7.19 9.38 -8.57
N PHE A 254 7.25 9.47 -9.90
CA PHE A 254 7.50 8.31 -10.76
C PHE A 254 8.89 7.71 -10.48
N VAL A 255 9.93 8.55 -10.41
CA VAL A 255 11.31 8.12 -10.12
C VAL A 255 11.40 7.50 -8.73
N ALA A 256 10.82 8.14 -7.70
CA ALA A 256 10.74 7.60 -6.35
C ALA A 256 10.02 6.25 -6.33
N GLY A 257 8.91 6.14 -7.06
CA GLY A 257 8.14 4.91 -7.19
C GLY A 257 8.92 3.79 -7.88
N TYR A 258 9.71 4.11 -8.92
CA TYR A 258 10.55 3.15 -9.60
C TYR A 258 11.66 2.61 -8.70
N ILE A 259 12.38 3.51 -8.02
CA ILE A 259 13.45 3.15 -7.07
C ILE A 259 12.86 2.32 -5.91
N ALA A 260 11.71 2.71 -5.37
CA ALA A 260 11.02 1.91 -4.36
C ALA A 260 10.68 0.51 -4.88
N GLY A 261 10.20 0.40 -6.13
CA GLY A 261 9.93 -0.89 -6.77
C GLY A 261 11.20 -1.74 -6.98
N VAL A 262 12.36 -1.12 -7.25
CA VAL A 262 13.66 -1.81 -7.30
C VAL A 262 13.99 -2.41 -5.93
N PHE A 263 13.86 -1.64 -4.84
CA PHE A 263 14.07 -2.14 -3.48
C PHE A 263 13.09 -3.27 -3.13
N CYS A 264 11.80 -3.11 -3.44
CA CYS A 264 10.81 -4.16 -3.29
C CYS A 264 11.22 -5.42 -4.03
N ALA A 265 11.67 -5.30 -5.29
CA ALA A 265 12.13 -6.45 -6.07
C ALA A 265 13.33 -7.12 -5.40
N ILE A 266 14.38 -6.38 -5.06
CA ILE A 266 15.60 -6.94 -4.44
C ILE A 266 15.26 -7.67 -3.13
N VAL A 267 14.53 -7.04 -2.21
CA VAL A 267 14.25 -7.61 -0.90
C VAL A 267 13.36 -8.85 -0.99
N SER A 268 12.35 -8.83 -1.86
CA SER A 268 11.41 -9.93 -1.96
C SER A 268 11.85 -11.06 -2.90
N HIS A 269 12.94 -10.90 -3.66
CA HIS A 269 13.33 -11.84 -4.72
C HIS A 269 13.69 -13.23 -4.22
N PRO A 270 14.52 -13.39 -3.16
CA PRO A 270 14.87 -14.73 -2.70
C PRO A 270 13.64 -15.53 -2.24
N ALA A 271 12.72 -14.89 -1.53
CA ALA A 271 11.48 -15.51 -1.07
C ALA A 271 10.57 -15.90 -2.25
N ASP A 272 10.42 -15.02 -3.24
CA ASP A 272 9.62 -15.26 -4.45
C ASP A 272 10.18 -16.43 -5.27
N THR A 273 11.51 -16.53 -5.40
CA THR A 273 12.17 -17.66 -6.07
C THR A 273 11.92 -18.97 -5.33
N ILE A 274 12.03 -18.98 -3.99
CA ILE A 274 11.77 -20.18 -3.17
C ILE A 274 10.31 -20.62 -3.32
N VAL A 275 9.35 -19.72 -3.14
CA VAL A 275 7.92 -20.04 -3.25
C VAL A 275 7.57 -20.53 -4.66
N SER A 276 8.10 -19.88 -5.70
CA SER A 276 7.87 -20.30 -7.08
C SER A 276 8.38 -21.71 -7.37
N LYS A 277 9.51 -22.09 -6.77
CA LYS A 277 10.06 -23.45 -6.91
C LYS A 277 9.36 -24.47 -6.03
N LEU A 278 8.87 -24.06 -4.86
CA LEU A 278 8.11 -24.92 -3.97
C LEU A 278 6.78 -25.36 -4.59
N ASN A 279 6.16 -24.47 -5.38
CA ASN A 279 4.98 -24.80 -6.16
C ASN A 279 5.27 -25.72 -7.36
N GLN A 280 6.51 -25.81 -7.83
CA GLN A 280 6.92 -26.70 -8.93
C GLN A 280 7.38 -28.08 -8.43
N ASP A 281 7.88 -28.17 -7.20
CA ASP A 281 8.49 -29.37 -6.61
C ASP A 281 7.73 -29.71 -5.31
N THR A 282 6.46 -30.11 -5.47
CA THR A 282 5.54 -30.40 -4.36
C THR A 282 6.03 -31.61 -3.56
N GLY A 283 6.74 -31.34 -2.47
CA GLY A 283 7.40 -32.36 -1.63
C GLY A 283 8.72 -31.87 -1.05
N SER A 284 9.32 -30.84 -1.66
CA SER A 284 10.53 -30.21 -1.18
C SER A 284 10.24 -29.14 -0.11
N SER A 285 11.03 -29.11 0.97
CA SER A 285 10.95 -28.03 1.96
C SER A 285 11.60 -26.75 1.44
N ALA A 286 11.19 -25.58 1.95
CA ALA A 286 11.76 -24.28 1.56
C ALA A 286 13.29 -24.25 1.74
N SER A 287 13.80 -24.87 2.80
CA SER A 287 15.24 -24.97 3.05
C SER A 287 15.94 -25.95 2.10
N ALA A 288 15.27 -27.02 1.67
CA ALA A 288 15.81 -27.92 0.64
C ALA A 288 15.92 -27.20 -0.70
N ILE A 289 14.91 -26.42 -1.09
CA ILE A 289 14.94 -25.61 -2.32
C ILE A 289 16.01 -24.53 -2.27
N ALA A 290 16.10 -23.80 -1.15
CA ALA A 290 17.14 -22.78 -0.97
C ALA A 290 18.55 -23.38 -1.09
N ARG A 291 18.77 -24.57 -0.50
CA ARG A 291 20.03 -25.32 -0.64
C ARG A 291 20.27 -25.81 -2.07
N LYS A 292 19.24 -26.35 -2.74
CA LYS A 292 19.31 -26.85 -4.13
C LYS A 292 19.62 -25.74 -5.14
N LEU A 293 19.08 -24.54 -4.94
CA LEU A 293 19.33 -23.38 -5.81
C LEU A 293 20.68 -22.72 -5.51
N GLY A 294 21.10 -22.71 -4.25
CA GLY A 294 22.22 -21.90 -3.79
C GLY A 294 21.96 -20.39 -3.91
N PHE A 295 22.93 -19.58 -3.49
CA PHE A 295 22.80 -18.13 -3.49
C PHE A 295 22.56 -17.59 -4.91
N MET A 296 23.35 -18.00 -5.90
CA MET A 296 23.18 -17.54 -7.29
C MET A 296 21.85 -17.97 -7.92
N GLY A 297 21.35 -19.16 -7.57
CA GLY A 297 20.04 -19.62 -8.04
C GLY A 297 18.89 -18.81 -7.46
N LEU A 298 19.00 -18.36 -6.20
CA LEU A 298 18.00 -17.50 -5.55
C LEU A 298 17.85 -16.15 -6.25
N TRP A 299 18.94 -15.58 -6.77
CA TRP A 299 18.97 -14.29 -7.47
C TRP A 299 18.69 -14.36 -8.97
N LYS A 300 18.52 -15.57 -9.53
CA LYS A 300 18.17 -15.76 -10.93
C LYS A 300 16.80 -15.16 -11.21
N GLY A 301 16.72 -14.31 -12.24
CA GLY A 301 15.47 -13.65 -12.63
C GLY A 301 15.20 -12.31 -11.94
N LEU A 302 16.13 -11.78 -11.13
CA LEU A 302 15.97 -10.49 -10.47
C LEU A 302 15.80 -9.34 -11.49
N PHE A 303 16.61 -9.30 -12.54
CA PHE A 303 16.57 -8.19 -13.51
C PHE A 303 15.20 -8.01 -14.19
N PRO A 304 14.57 -9.06 -14.77
CA PRO A 304 13.18 -8.96 -15.24
C PRO A 304 12.19 -8.50 -14.17
N ARG A 305 12.40 -8.92 -12.92
CA ARG A 305 11.54 -8.57 -11.79
C ARG A 305 11.71 -7.11 -11.38
N ILE A 306 12.93 -6.56 -11.46
CA ILE A 306 13.20 -5.13 -11.25
C ILE A 306 12.44 -4.30 -12.29
N ILE A 307 12.50 -4.66 -13.56
CA ILE A 307 11.76 -3.94 -14.62
C ILE A 307 10.26 -4.01 -14.34
N MET A 308 9.73 -5.21 -14.06
CA MET A 308 8.30 -5.40 -13.87
C MET A 308 7.76 -4.72 -12.61
N ILE A 309 8.35 -4.97 -11.44
CA ILE A 309 7.88 -4.40 -10.17
C ILE A 309 8.22 -2.91 -10.08
N GLY A 310 9.39 -2.50 -10.59
CA GLY A 310 9.78 -1.09 -10.70
C GLY A 310 8.77 -0.28 -11.50
N THR A 311 8.47 -0.70 -12.73
CA THR A 311 7.50 0.00 -13.58
C THR A 311 6.08 -0.03 -13.02
N LEU A 312 5.62 -1.16 -12.50
CA LEU A 312 4.28 -1.27 -11.89
C LEU A 312 4.14 -0.34 -10.68
N THR A 313 5.16 -0.31 -9.81
CA THR A 313 5.16 0.51 -8.60
C THR A 313 5.23 2.00 -8.96
N ALA A 314 6.08 2.37 -9.92
CA ALA A 314 6.16 3.72 -10.44
C ALA A 314 4.82 4.19 -11.02
N LEU A 315 4.17 3.37 -11.84
CA LEU A 315 2.88 3.68 -12.44
C LEU A 315 1.79 3.84 -11.37
N GLN A 316 1.76 2.98 -10.35
CA GLN A 316 0.81 3.08 -9.25
C GLN A 316 0.96 4.40 -8.49
N TRP A 317 2.19 4.77 -8.14
CA TRP A 317 2.45 6.05 -7.47
C TRP A 317 2.14 7.25 -8.36
N PHE A 318 2.47 7.17 -9.65
CA PHE A 318 2.15 8.21 -10.62
C PHE A 318 0.64 8.44 -10.75
N ILE A 319 -0.15 7.37 -10.88
CA ILE A 319 -1.62 7.47 -10.94
C ILE A 319 -2.16 8.03 -9.63
N TYR A 320 -1.68 7.52 -8.49
CA TYR A 320 -2.12 7.97 -7.17
C TYR A 320 -1.87 9.48 -6.97
N ASP A 321 -0.65 9.95 -7.26
CA ASP A 321 -0.29 11.35 -7.07
C ASP A 321 -0.93 12.25 -8.14
N SER A 322 -1.21 11.72 -9.34
CA SER A 322 -2.04 12.42 -10.35
C SER A 322 -3.46 12.66 -9.84
N VAL A 323 -4.06 11.68 -9.15
CA VAL A 323 -5.36 11.85 -8.50
C VAL A 323 -5.28 12.91 -7.39
N LYS A 324 -4.21 12.91 -6.58
CA LYS A 324 -3.98 13.96 -5.57
C LYS A 324 -3.89 15.34 -6.20
N VAL A 325 -3.16 15.48 -7.30
CA VAL A 325 -3.02 16.74 -8.06
C VAL A 325 -4.37 17.20 -8.62
N TYR A 326 -5.15 16.27 -9.19
CA TYR A 326 -6.44 16.58 -9.79
C TYR A 326 -7.44 17.10 -8.74
N PHE A 327 -7.53 16.45 -7.58
CA PHE A 327 -8.42 16.85 -6.50
C PHE A 327 -7.84 17.92 -5.55
N LYS A 328 -6.72 18.55 -5.92
CA LYS A 328 -6.02 19.57 -5.11
C LYS A 328 -5.79 19.11 -3.66
N LEU A 329 -5.46 17.83 -3.47
CA LEU A 329 -5.18 17.28 -2.15
C LEU A 329 -3.86 17.85 -1.61
N PRO A 330 -3.77 18.17 -0.31
CA PRO A 330 -2.52 18.55 0.33
C PRO A 330 -1.55 17.39 0.22
N ARG A 331 -0.37 17.69 -0.31
CA ARG A 331 0.73 16.74 -0.46
C ARG A 331 1.81 17.17 0.51
N PRO A 332 1.87 16.61 1.73
CA PRO A 332 2.76 17.10 2.76
C PRO A 332 4.20 17.14 2.22
N PRO A 333 4.95 18.21 2.51
CA PRO A 333 6.35 18.28 2.15
C PRO A 333 7.11 17.16 2.87
N PRO A 334 8.29 16.76 2.35
CA PRO A 334 9.20 15.89 3.08
C PRO A 334 9.36 16.38 4.54
N PRO A 335 9.31 15.48 5.55
CA PRO A 335 9.42 15.90 6.94
C PRO A 335 10.76 16.63 7.16
N GLU A 336 10.68 17.83 7.73
CA GLU A 336 11.84 18.64 8.11
C GLU A 336 12.23 18.40 9.56
N MET A 337 13.50 18.66 9.89
CA MET A 337 13.98 18.49 11.26
C MET A 337 13.29 19.51 12.18
N PRO A 338 12.57 19.08 13.22
CA PRO A 338 11.89 20.00 14.11
C PRO A 338 12.89 20.90 14.84
N LEU A 339 12.53 22.16 15.07
CA LEU A 339 13.41 23.17 15.67
C LEU A 339 13.92 22.74 17.05
N SER A 340 13.08 22.06 17.83
CA SER A 340 13.45 21.56 19.16
C SER A 340 14.57 20.51 19.08
N LEU A 341 14.51 19.62 18.08
CA LEU A 341 15.55 18.64 17.85
C LEU A 341 16.83 19.27 17.29
N ARG A 342 16.68 20.23 16.37
CA ARG A 342 17.82 20.98 15.82
C ARG A 342 18.59 21.67 16.95
N LYS A 343 17.89 22.37 17.84
CA LYS A 343 18.48 23.01 19.03
C LYS A 343 19.18 21.98 19.94
N LYS A 344 18.58 20.80 20.16
CA LYS A 344 19.20 19.72 20.94
C LYS A 344 20.49 19.19 20.29
N LEU A 345 20.53 19.04 18.97
CA LEU A 345 21.71 18.57 18.24
C LEU A 345 22.82 19.63 18.20
N GLU A 346 22.46 20.91 18.01
CA GLU A 346 23.38 22.05 18.11
C GLU A 346 23.97 22.14 19.53
N ALA A 347 23.13 22.03 20.57
CA ALA A 347 23.58 22.00 21.96
C ALA A 347 24.47 20.78 22.30
N ALA A 348 24.28 19.66 21.60
CA ALA A 348 25.09 18.45 21.76
C ALA A 348 26.37 18.45 20.89
N GLY A 349 26.63 19.50 20.10
CA GLY A 349 27.78 19.61 19.21
C GLY A 349 27.78 18.62 18.04
N LYS A 350 26.59 18.14 17.61
CA LYS A 350 26.43 17.11 16.56
C LYS A 350 25.78 17.65 15.28
N SER A 351 25.90 18.95 15.00
CA SER A 351 25.26 19.59 13.82
C SER A 351 25.91 19.21 12.50
#